data_AF-A0A957WQ85-F1
#
_entry.id   AF-A0A957WQ85-F1
#
_cell.length_a   1.000
_cell.length_b   1.000
_cell.length_c   1.000
_cell.angle_alpha   90.00
_cell.angle_beta   90.00
_cell.angle_gamma   90.00
#
_symmetry.space_group_name_H-M   'P 1'
#
loop_
_entity.id
_entity.type
_entity.pdbx_description
1 polymer ?
#
loop_
_entity_poly.entity_id
_entity_poly.type
_entity_poly.pdbx_seq_one_letter_code
_entity_poly.pdbx_strand_id
1 'polypeptide(L)'
;ESEIETNYTVFVQLLNDAGQVVAQVDQQPLAGAAPTTTWLPGEVLTDTYTLPLSSDLPAGSYRLIAGFYNAATGERLPVDSGGDFVGLAQLPVQ
;
A
#
# COMPACT_ATOMS: atom_id res chain seq x y z
N GLU A 1 -18.90 -16.16 -6.83
CA GLU A 1 -17.70 -15.34 -6.58
C GLU A 1 -16.69 -16.16 -5.79
N SER A 2 -15.40 -15.91 -6.00
CA SER A 2 -14.34 -16.58 -5.25
C SER A 2 -14.12 -15.84 -3.93
N GLU A 3 -14.13 -16.60 -2.83
CA GLU A 3 -13.80 -16.10 -1.49
C GLU A 3 -12.30 -15.78 -1.40
N ILE A 4 -11.94 -14.74 -0.65
CA ILE A 4 -10.54 -14.42 -0.37
C ILE A 4 -10.08 -15.36 0.73
N GLU A 5 -9.19 -16.31 0.42
CA GLU A 5 -8.69 -17.30 1.40
C GLU A 5 -7.39 -16.85 2.10
N THR A 6 -6.82 -15.71 1.70
CA THR A 6 -5.54 -15.19 2.22
C THR A 6 -5.74 -13.84 2.90
N ASN A 7 -5.12 -13.66 4.07
CA ASN A 7 -5.01 -12.36 4.72
C ASN A 7 -3.83 -11.58 4.13
N TYR A 8 -4.15 -10.66 3.24
CA TYR A 8 -3.18 -9.77 2.61
C TYR A 8 -2.83 -8.60 3.53
N THR A 9 -1.59 -8.13 3.42
CA THR A 9 -1.09 -6.94 4.09
C THR A 9 -1.09 -5.78 3.10
N VAL A 10 -1.58 -4.61 3.53
CA VAL A 10 -1.49 -3.38 2.76
C VAL A 10 -0.10 -2.80 2.95
N PHE A 11 0.55 -2.47 1.85
CA PHE A 11 1.71 -1.57 1.87
C PHE A 11 1.29 -0.19 1.37
N VAL A 12 1.84 0.84 1.99
CA VAL A 12 1.85 2.21 1.47
C VAL A 12 3.31 2.64 1.38
N GLN A 13 3.74 3.03 0.19
CA GLN A 13 5.14 3.36 -0.09
C GLN A 13 5.26 4.74 -0.71
N LEU A 14 6.27 5.49 -0.27
CA LEU A 14 6.72 6.72 -0.92
C LEU A 14 7.98 6.41 -1.72
N LEU A 15 7.93 6.66 -3.03
CA LEU A 15 9.03 6.43 -3.96
C LEU A 15 9.68 7.76 -4.36
N ASN A 16 11.00 7.79 -4.46
CA ASN A 16 11.72 8.90 -5.10
C ASN A 16 11.68 8.80 -6.64
N ASP A 17 12.26 9.79 -7.34
CA ASP A 17 12.31 9.83 -8.80
C ASP A 17 13.06 8.64 -9.44
N ALA A 18 13.93 7.96 -8.68
CA ALA A 18 14.61 6.74 -9.12
C ALA A 18 13.78 5.46 -8.89
N GLY A 19 12.55 5.58 -8.37
CA GLY A 19 11.66 4.47 -8.04
C GLY A 19 12.05 3.72 -6.75
N GLN A 20 12.94 4.29 -5.93
CA GLN A 20 13.37 3.67 -4.68
C GLN A 20 12.40 4.04 -3.56
N VAL A 21 12.06 3.06 -2.72
CA VAL A 21 11.26 3.28 -1.51
C VAL A 21 12.07 4.08 -0.50
N VAL A 22 11.60 5.29 -0.17
CA VAL A 22 12.23 6.17 0.83
C VAL A 22 11.49 6.18 2.17
N ALA A 23 10.22 5.79 2.17
CA ALA A 23 9.41 5.54 3.36
C ALA A 23 8.36 4.49 3.03
N GLN A 24 8.02 3.63 4.00
CA GLN A 24 6.91 2.69 3.85
C GLN A 24 6.23 2.39 5.19
N VAL A 25 5.00 1.91 5.09
CA VAL A 25 4.27 1.28 6.18
C VAL A 25 3.54 0.04 5.64
N ASP A 26 3.59 -1.04 6.42
CA ASP A 26 2.97 -2.32 6.11
C ASP A 26 2.07 -2.70 7.28
N GLN A 27 0.77 -2.83 7.01
CA GLN A 27 -0.24 -3.13 8.04
C GLN A 27 -1.35 -4.02 7.49
N GLN A 28 -1.91 -4.88 8.33
CA GLN A 28 -3.19 -5.50 8.00
C GLN A 28 -4.29 -4.44 7.99
N PRO A 29 -5.31 -4.59 7.12
CA PRO A 29 -6.37 -3.58 7.03
C PRO A 29 -7.07 -3.35 8.37
N LEU A 30 -7.37 -2.08 8.64
CA LEU A 30 -7.91 -1.58 9.91
C LEU A 30 -7.12 -2.07 11.13
N ALA A 31 -5.79 -2.11 11.00
CA ALA A 31 -4.88 -2.65 12.03
C ALA A 31 -5.24 -4.09 12.46
N GLY A 32 -5.74 -4.90 11.53
CA GLY A 32 -6.17 -6.28 11.76
C GLY A 32 -7.64 -6.44 12.18
N ALA A 33 -8.40 -5.34 12.33
CA ALA A 33 -9.82 -5.42 12.66
C ALA A 33 -10.70 -5.85 11.47
N ALA A 34 -10.20 -5.75 10.24
CA ALA A 34 -10.86 -6.25 9.03
C ALA A 34 -9.87 -7.02 8.14
N PRO A 35 -9.50 -8.25 8.51
CA PRO A 35 -8.66 -9.10 7.67
C PRO A 35 -9.31 -9.29 6.28
N THR A 36 -8.52 -9.37 5.21
CA THR A 36 -9.09 -9.46 3.86
C THR A 36 -9.96 -10.71 3.63
N THR A 37 -9.78 -11.77 4.42
CA THR A 37 -10.67 -12.95 4.37
C THR A 37 -12.08 -12.69 4.88
N THR A 38 -12.33 -11.56 5.55
CA THR A 38 -13.67 -11.19 6.05
C THR A 38 -14.41 -10.23 5.12
N TRP A 39 -13.76 -9.77 4.05
CA TRP A 39 -14.32 -8.75 3.17
C TRP A 39 -15.41 -9.32 2.27
N LEU A 40 -16.45 -8.54 2.05
CA LEU A 40 -17.47 -8.86 1.07
C LEU A 40 -17.16 -8.23 -0.30
N PRO A 41 -17.48 -8.89 -1.42
CA PRO A 41 -17.36 -8.27 -2.73
C PRO A 41 -18.13 -6.94 -2.79
N GLY A 42 -17.45 -5.87 -3.22
CA GLY A 42 -18.02 -4.52 -3.30
C GLY A 42 -18.10 -3.76 -1.98
N GLU A 43 -17.64 -4.34 -0.86
CA GLU A 43 -17.53 -3.62 0.41
C GLU A 43 -16.53 -2.47 0.32
N VAL A 44 -16.87 -1.34 0.97
CA VAL A 44 -16.01 -0.16 1.04
C VAL A 44 -15.58 0.04 2.49
N LEU A 45 -14.27 -0.05 2.73
CA LEU A 45 -13.66 0.18 4.03
C LEU A 45 -12.84 1.47 4.00
N THR A 46 -12.93 2.27 5.07
CA THR A 46 -12.13 3.47 5.25
C THR A 46 -11.03 3.19 6.26
N ASP A 47 -9.77 3.28 5.84
CA ASP A 47 -8.60 2.97 6.65
C ASP A 47 -7.57 4.11 6.60
N THR A 48 -6.81 4.31 7.67
CA THR A 48 -5.86 5.43 7.82
C THR A 48 -4.45 4.91 8.07
N TYR A 49 -3.53 5.28 7.18
CA TYR A 49 -2.13 4.90 7.24
C TYR A 49 -1.27 6.11 7.56
N THR A 50 -0.49 6.02 8.62
CA THR A 50 0.50 7.05 8.98
C THR A 50 1.85 6.64 8.44
N LEU A 51 2.37 7.42 7.50
CA LEU A 51 3.68 7.20 6.91
C LEU A 51 4.72 8.16 7.52
N PRO A 52 5.62 7.69 8.41
CA PRO A 52 6.66 8.54 8.98
C PRO A 52 7.69 8.90 7.90
N LEU A 53 7.95 10.19 7.75
CA LEU A 53 8.94 10.72 6.80
C LEU A 53 10.19 11.18 7.55
N SER A 54 11.36 10.91 6.97
CA SER A 54 12.62 11.44 7.49
C SER A 54 12.67 12.96 7.28
N SER A 55 13.17 13.70 8.27
CA SER A 55 13.46 15.14 8.14
C SER A 55 14.55 15.42 7.11
N ASP A 56 15.35 14.41 6.76
CA ASP A 56 16.48 14.52 5.85
C ASP A 56 16.11 14.13 4.41
N LEU A 57 14.81 14.01 4.11
CA LEU A 57 14.36 13.78 2.74
C LEU A 57 14.77 14.96 1.86
N PRO A 58 15.51 14.71 0.76
CA PRO A 58 15.85 15.76 -0.18
C PRO A 58 14.60 16.44 -0.75
N ALA A 59 14.71 17.73 -1.08
CA ALA A 59 13.69 18.40 -1.86
C ALA A 59 13.53 17.70 -3.23
N GLY A 60 12.30 17.46 -3.65
CA GLY A 60 12.03 16.69 -4.84
C GLY A 60 10.57 16.30 -5.02
N SER A 61 10.31 15.55 -6.08
CA SER A 61 9.00 14.96 -6.33
C SER A 61 9.00 13.49 -5.88
N TYR A 62 7.94 13.09 -5.20
CA TYR A 62 7.80 11.74 -4.68
C TYR A 62 6.47 11.15 -5.09
N ARG A 63 6.45 9.86 -5.40
CA ARG A 63 5.23 9.14 -5.77
C ARG A 63 4.72 8.34 -4.59
N LEU A 64 3.49 8.59 -4.16
CA LEU A 64 2.80 7.79 -3.17
C LEU A 64 2.04 6.65 -3.88
N ILE A 65 2.29 5.42 -3.46
CA ILE A 65 1.63 4.22 -3.99
C ILE A 65 1.09 3.35 -2.86
N ALA A 66 0.11 2.51 -3.17
CA ALA A 66 -0.38 1.47 -2.26
C ALA A 66 -0.67 0.18 -3.01
N GLY A 67 -0.64 -0.94 -2.30
CA GLY A 67 -0.98 -2.25 -2.85
C GLY A 67 -1.09 -3.29 -1.76
N PHE A 68 -1.29 -4.53 -2.18
CA PHE A 68 -1.43 -5.67 -1.29
C PHE A 68 -0.34 -6.70 -1.56
N TYR A 69 0.08 -7.40 -0.53
CA TYR A 69 0.97 -8.55 -0.68
C TYR A 69 0.61 -9.66 0.31
N ASN A 70 0.94 -10.89 -0.06
CA ASN A 70 0.85 -12.03 0.83
C ASN A 70 2.05 -12.00 1.79
N ALA A 71 1.80 -11.79 3.08
CA ALA A 71 2.86 -11.69 4.08
C ALA A 71 3.68 -12.98 4.26
N ALA A 72 3.13 -14.14 3.90
CA ALA A 72 3.82 -15.42 4.00
C ALA A 72 4.81 -15.65 2.84
N THR A 73 4.52 -15.13 1.65
CA THR A 73 5.35 -15.36 0.44
C THR A 73 6.12 -14.12 0.00
N GLY A 74 5.69 -12.93 0.42
CA GLY A 74 6.21 -11.65 -0.09
C GLY A 74 5.66 -11.28 -1.47
N GLU A 75 4.78 -12.10 -2.06
CA GLU A 75 4.24 -11.85 -3.39
C GLU A 75 3.20 -10.73 -3.37
N ARG A 76 3.39 -9.73 -4.25
CA ARG A 76 2.46 -8.61 -4.41
C ARG A 76 1.31 -8.99 -5.34
N LEU A 77 0.12 -8.50 -5.04
CA LEU A 77 -1.05 -8.75 -5.86
C LEU A 77 -1.04 -7.88 -7.12
N PRO A 78 -1.30 -8.47 -8.30
CA PRO A 78 -1.46 -7.69 -9.52
C PRO A 78 -2.72 -6.83 -9.47
N VAL A 79 -2.67 -5.68 -10.12
CA VAL A 79 -3.84 -4.83 -10.37
C VAL A 79 -4.28 -4.94 -11.82
N ASP A 80 -5.58 -4.79 -12.08
CA ASP A 80 -6.15 -4.92 -13.43
C ASP A 80 -5.57 -3.90 -14.44
N SER A 81 -5.16 -2.72 -13.94
CA SER A 81 -4.47 -1.71 -14.76
C SER A 81 -3.02 -2.07 -15.10
N GLY A 82 -2.52 -3.22 -14.63
CA GLY A 82 -1.13 -3.65 -14.76
C GLY A 82 -0.25 -3.17 -13.61
N GLY A 83 0.79 -3.96 -13.31
CA GLY A 83 1.65 -3.77 -12.14
C GLY A 83 1.05 -4.41 -10.88
N ASP A 84 1.61 -4.08 -9.72
CA ASP A 84 1.26 -4.67 -8.42
C ASP A 84 0.94 -3.61 -7.34
N PHE A 85 0.64 -2.39 -7.77
CA PHE A 85 0.26 -1.27 -6.94
C PHE A 85 -0.63 -0.28 -7.70
N VAL A 86 -1.35 0.55 -6.95
CA VAL A 86 -2.03 1.75 -7.45
C VAL A 86 -1.24 3.01 -7.08
N GLY A 87 -1.17 3.97 -8.00
CA GLY A 87 -0.63 5.30 -7.70
C GLY A 87 -1.69 6.17 -7.04
N LEU A 88 -1.35 6.78 -5.89
CA LEU A 88 -2.29 7.60 -5.12
C LEU A 88 -2.09 9.09 -5.38
N ALA A 89 -0.85 9.57 -5.36
CA ALA A 89 -0.53 10.98 -5.53
C ALA A 89 0.94 11.20 -5.91
N GLN A 90 1.23 12.39 -6.44
CA GLN A 90 2.58 12.95 -6.52
C GLN A 90 2.71 14.03 -5.44
N LEU A 91 3.71 13.93 -4.58
CA LEU A 91 3.95 14.79 -3.43
C LEU A 91 5.25 15.58 -3.62
N PRO A 92 5.22 16.92 -3.57
CA PRO A 92 6.43 17.72 -3.48
C PRO A 92 6.95 17.73 -2.03
N VAL A 93 8.24 17.50 -1.85
CA VAL A 93 8.97 17.80 -0.61
C VAL A 93 9.87 19.01 -0.87
N GLN A 94 9.86 19.98 0.04
CA GLN A 94 10.62 21.24 -0.05
C GLN A 94 11.70 21.31 1.03
#